data_AF-C0B9M1-F1
#
_entry.id   AF-C0B9M1-F1
#
_cell.length_a   1.000
_cell.length_b   1.000
_cell.length_c   1.000
_cell.angle_alpha   90.00
_cell.angle_beta   90.00
_cell.angle_gamma   90.00
#
_symmetry.space_group_name_H-M   'P 1'
#
loop_
_entity.id
_entity.type
_entity.pdbx_description
1 polymer ?
#
loop_
_entity_poly.entity_id
_entity_poly.type
_entity_poly.pdbx_seq_one_letter_code
_entity_poly.pdbx_strand_id
1 'polypeptide(L)'
;MYVKRGRYGGTFAHKDIAFEFASAISPVFKLYLIKEFQRLKENENNQKKIEWDAKRFLSKNNYLIQTDAVKNYIIPSGNYRTNLEWLAYADEADILNVALFGFTAKAWRESNPELAKKNNARDFATINELTVLSNMETHNAHMIREGKCRQERFAILKEIAEYQLKILNEADQVKTQIGSQE
;
A
#
# COMPACT_ATOMS: atom_id res chain seq x y z
N MET A 1 -44.64 41.81 23.55
CA MET A 1 -43.21 42.15 23.81
C MET A 1 -42.66 42.83 22.58
N TYR A 2 -42.30 44.11 22.68
CA TYR A 2 -41.63 44.87 21.62
C TYR A 2 -40.14 44.96 21.99
N VAL A 3 -39.26 44.45 21.14
CA VAL A 3 -37.79 44.50 21.36
C VAL A 3 -37.17 45.37 20.27
N LYS A 4 -36.51 46.45 20.67
CA LYS A 4 -35.74 47.31 19.78
C LYS A 4 -34.33 46.71 19.65
N ARG A 5 -34.04 46.02 18.53
CA ARG A 5 -32.72 45.42 18.27
C ARG A 5 -31.72 46.48 17.83
N GLY A 6 -30.53 46.48 18.44
CA GLY A 6 -29.37 47.26 17.99
C GLY A 6 -28.72 46.69 16.72
N ARG A 7 -27.65 47.33 16.22
CA ARG A 7 -26.98 47.04 14.93
C ARG A 7 -26.45 45.59 14.77
N TYR A 8 -26.33 44.85 15.88
CA TYR A 8 -25.93 43.43 15.93
C TYR A 8 -26.98 42.54 16.63
N GLY A 9 -28.25 42.94 16.63
CA GLY A 9 -29.33 42.19 17.28
C GLY A 9 -29.76 40.97 16.47
N GLY A 10 -29.56 39.77 17.03
CA GLY A 10 -29.92 38.47 16.46
C GLY A 10 -30.18 37.43 17.55
N THR A 11 -30.84 36.32 17.19
CA THR A 11 -30.89 35.12 18.05
C THR A 11 -29.95 34.13 17.40
N PHE A 12 -28.84 33.82 18.06
CA PHE A 12 -27.87 32.85 17.54
C PHE A 12 -28.23 31.46 18.05
N ALA A 13 -28.20 30.48 17.16
CA ALA A 13 -28.43 29.08 17.49
C ALA A 13 -27.31 28.24 16.92
N HIS A 14 -27.12 27.05 17.49
CA HIS A 14 -26.23 26.05 16.91
C HIS A 14 -26.69 25.73 15.48
N LYS A 15 -25.75 25.45 14.58
CA LYS A 15 -26.01 25.23 13.15
C LYS A 15 -27.15 24.23 12.91
N ASP A 16 -27.19 23.14 13.67
CA ASP A 16 -28.19 22.08 13.49
C ASP A 16 -29.59 22.56 13.89
N ILE A 17 -29.68 23.34 14.97
CA ILE A 17 -30.94 23.96 15.42
C ILE A 17 -31.42 25.00 14.39
N ALA A 18 -30.49 25.76 13.80
CA ALA A 18 -30.81 26.72 12.75
C ALA A 18 -31.27 26.02 11.45
N PHE A 19 -30.64 24.90 11.07
CA PHE A 19 -31.03 24.09 9.91
C PHE A 19 -32.40 23.46 10.09
N GLU A 20 -32.70 22.91 11.27
CA GLU A 20 -34.03 22.36 11.58
C GLU A 20 -35.11 23.44 11.56
N PHE A 21 -34.84 24.59 12.20
CA PHE A 21 -35.77 25.72 12.20
C PHE A 21 -36.04 26.26 10.79
N ALA A 22 -35.00 26.45 9.98
CA ALA A 22 -35.13 26.89 8.59
C ALA A 22 -35.88 25.86 7.72
N SER A 23 -35.66 24.57 7.97
CA SER A 23 -36.34 23.47 7.28
C SER A 23 -37.80 23.33 7.68
N ALA A 24 -38.16 23.69 8.91
CA ALA A 24 -39.55 23.72 9.37
C ALA A 24 -40.33 24.90 8.77
N ILE A 25 -39.66 26.02 8.52
CA ILE A 25 -40.28 27.24 7.97
C ILE A 25 -40.35 27.23 6.45
N SER A 26 -39.36 26.65 5.77
CA SER A 26 -39.25 26.66 4.31
C SER A 26 -39.08 25.25 3.73
N PRO A 27 -40.14 24.70 3.11
CA PRO A 27 -40.06 23.44 2.37
C PRO A 27 -39.03 23.47 1.23
N VAL A 28 -38.85 24.63 0.60
CA VAL A 28 -37.85 24.84 -0.47
C VAL A 28 -36.44 24.69 0.08
N PHE A 29 -36.15 25.30 1.23
CA PHE A 29 -34.85 25.16 1.90
C PHE A 29 -34.56 23.70 2.27
N LYS A 30 -35.54 23.00 2.85
CA LYS A 30 -35.43 21.56 3.17
C LYS A 30 -35.10 20.73 1.93
N LEU A 31 -35.76 20.99 0.81
CA LEU A 31 -35.53 20.27 -0.44
C LEU A 31 -34.13 20.50 -1.02
N TYR A 32 -33.60 21.73 -0.92
CA TYR A 32 -32.21 22.03 -1.31
C TYR A 32 -31.20 21.28 -0.44
N LEU A 33 -31.44 21.23 0.88
CA LEU A 33 -30.56 20.55 1.83
C LEU A 33 -30.50 19.04 1.55
N ILE A 34 -31.65 18.42 1.27
CA ILE A 34 -31.74 17.00 0.88
C ILE A 34 -30.99 16.73 -0.44
N LYS A 35 -31.21 17.55 -1.47
CA LYS A 35 -30.54 17.38 -2.77
C LYS A 35 -29.03 17.54 -2.65
N GLU A 36 -28.58 18.51 -1.88
CA GLU A 36 -27.14 18.75 -1.69
C GLU A 36 -26.49 17.61 -0.90
N PHE A 37 -27.19 17.06 0.11
CA PHE A 37 -26.73 15.85 0.80
C PHE A 37 -26.63 14.65 -0.15
N GLN A 38 -27.64 14.41 -0.99
CA GLN A 38 -27.62 13.33 -1.98
C GLN A 38 -26.45 13.48 -2.97
N ARG A 39 -26.22 14.69 -3.49
CA ARG A 39 -25.09 15.01 -4.38
C ARG A 39 -23.74 14.70 -3.74
N LEU A 40 -23.56 15.06 -2.46
CA LEU A 40 -22.34 14.76 -1.71
C LEU A 40 -22.16 13.24 -1.55
N LYS A 41 -23.23 12.51 -1.22
CA LYS A 41 -23.18 11.05 -1.07
C LYS A 41 -22.86 10.33 -2.39
N GLU A 42 -23.42 10.78 -3.51
CA GLU A 42 -23.10 10.23 -4.83
C GLU A 42 -21.64 10.46 -5.23
N ASN A 43 -21.12 11.67 -4.99
CA ASN A 43 -19.73 11.99 -5.27
C ASN A 43 -18.75 11.17 -4.43
N GLU A 44 -19.00 11.03 -3.13
CA GLU A 44 -18.20 10.17 -2.25
C GLU A 44 -18.23 8.71 -2.73
N ASN A 45 -19.40 8.21 -3.12
CA ASN A 45 -19.55 6.82 -3.56
C ASN A 45 -18.83 6.58 -4.90
N ASN A 46 -18.91 7.52 -5.84
CA ASN A 46 -18.19 7.44 -7.11
C ASN A 46 -16.68 7.47 -6.92
N GLN A 47 -16.16 8.33 -6.04
CA GLN A 47 -14.73 8.34 -5.71
C GLN A 47 -14.26 7.02 -5.11
N LYS A 48 -15.00 6.46 -4.15
CA LYS A 48 -14.70 5.15 -3.54
C LYS A 48 -14.74 4.02 -4.57
N LYS A 49 -15.70 4.06 -5.50
CA LYS A 49 -15.82 3.07 -6.58
C LYS A 49 -14.65 3.15 -7.56
N ILE A 50 -14.25 4.35 -7.96
CA ILE A 50 -13.07 4.58 -8.81
C ILE A 50 -11.79 4.08 -8.13
N GLU A 51 -11.62 4.37 -6.83
CA GLU A 51 -10.47 3.90 -6.07
C GLU A 51 -10.46 2.37 -5.97
N TRP A 52 -11.62 1.76 -5.73
CA TRP A 52 -11.77 0.31 -5.67
C TRP A 52 -11.53 -0.36 -7.03
N ASP A 53 -12.05 0.20 -8.12
CA ASP A 53 -11.83 -0.28 -9.48
C ASP A 53 -10.36 -0.13 -9.90
N ALA A 54 -9.71 0.98 -9.53
CA ALA A 54 -8.28 1.18 -9.76
C ALA A 54 -7.44 0.17 -9.01
N LYS A 55 -7.75 -0.08 -7.73
CA LYS A 55 -7.10 -1.12 -6.91
C LYS A 55 -7.29 -2.49 -7.55
N ARG A 56 -8.50 -2.84 -7.99
CA ARG A 56 -8.79 -4.13 -8.64
C ARG A 56 -8.08 -4.28 -9.98
N PHE A 57 -8.01 -3.21 -10.79
CA PHE A 57 -7.30 -3.20 -12.06
C PHE A 57 -5.79 -3.35 -11.87
N LEU A 58 -5.21 -2.62 -10.91
CA LEU A 58 -3.80 -2.74 -10.53
C LEU A 58 -3.50 -4.13 -9.99
N SER A 59 -4.32 -4.66 -9.08
CA SER A 59 -4.16 -6.03 -8.56
C SER A 59 -4.30 -7.09 -9.65
N LYS A 60 -5.25 -6.96 -10.59
CA LYS A 60 -5.44 -7.91 -11.70
C LYS A 60 -4.30 -7.87 -12.71
N ASN A 61 -3.81 -6.68 -13.07
CA ASN A 61 -2.65 -6.54 -13.95
C ASN A 61 -1.38 -7.00 -13.25
N ASN A 62 -1.18 -6.64 -11.98
CA ASN A 62 -0.05 -7.13 -11.20
C ASN A 62 -0.11 -8.64 -11.05
N TYR A 63 -1.28 -9.24 -10.84
CA TYR A 63 -1.43 -10.69 -10.83
C TYR A 63 -1.12 -11.31 -12.21
N LEU A 64 -1.60 -10.73 -13.31
CA LEU A 64 -1.32 -11.26 -14.66
C LEU A 64 0.17 -11.16 -15.02
N ILE A 65 0.78 -10.01 -14.72
CA ILE A 65 2.21 -9.75 -14.91
C ILE A 65 3.04 -10.67 -14.01
N GLN A 66 2.69 -10.81 -12.73
CA GLN A 66 3.35 -11.73 -11.79
C GLN A 66 3.17 -13.18 -12.19
N THR A 67 2.01 -13.58 -12.71
CA THR A 67 1.77 -14.96 -13.14
C THR A 67 2.58 -15.32 -14.37
N ASP A 68 2.72 -14.38 -15.32
CA ASP A 68 3.55 -14.57 -16.51
C ASP A 68 5.04 -14.48 -16.19
N ALA A 69 5.42 -13.59 -15.27
CA ALA A 69 6.74 -13.47 -14.67
C ALA A 69 7.19 -14.77 -13.97
N VAL A 70 6.47 -15.18 -12.92
CA VAL A 70 6.80 -16.33 -12.07
C VAL A 70 6.81 -17.64 -12.85
N LYS A 71 6.03 -17.75 -13.95
CA LYS A 71 6.08 -18.92 -14.83
C LYS A 71 7.34 -19.00 -15.69
N ASN A 72 8.01 -17.88 -15.96
CA ASN A 72 9.04 -17.80 -17.01
C ASN A 72 10.44 -17.39 -16.53
N TYR A 73 10.63 -16.91 -15.29
CA TYR A 73 11.98 -16.61 -14.76
C TYR A 73 12.50 -17.70 -13.81
N ILE A 74 13.81 -17.97 -13.91
CA ILE A 74 14.52 -18.97 -13.13
C ILE A 74 14.97 -18.33 -11.82
N ILE A 75 14.57 -18.92 -10.68
CA ILE A 75 15.11 -18.53 -9.37
C ILE A 75 16.53 -19.11 -9.26
N PRO A 76 17.58 -18.27 -9.08
CA PRO A 76 18.94 -18.76 -8.92
C PRO A 76 19.05 -19.71 -7.73
N SER A 77 19.64 -20.89 -7.93
CA SER A 77 19.98 -21.80 -6.84
C SER A 77 21.22 -21.29 -6.11
N GLY A 78 21.06 -20.93 -4.82
CA GLY A 78 22.22 -20.61 -3.99
C GLY A 78 21.89 -20.49 -2.50
N ASN A 79 22.84 -20.92 -1.67
CA ASN A 79 22.74 -20.89 -0.22
C ASN A 79 23.09 -19.50 0.35
N TYR A 80 22.66 -18.42 -0.30
CA TYR A 80 23.01 -17.04 0.10
C TYR A 80 22.46 -16.68 1.48
N ARG A 81 21.38 -17.34 1.91
CA ARG A 81 20.81 -17.18 3.25
C ARG A 81 21.56 -17.91 4.36
N THR A 82 22.51 -18.79 4.01
CA THR A 82 23.24 -19.65 4.95
C THR A 82 24.75 -19.40 4.90
N ASN A 83 25.32 -19.19 3.71
CA ASN A 83 26.68 -18.72 3.54
C ASN A 83 26.67 -17.18 3.59
N LEU A 84 27.35 -16.58 4.56
CA LEU A 84 27.43 -15.13 4.78
C LEU A 84 28.71 -14.49 4.23
N GLU A 85 29.58 -15.24 3.55
CA GLU A 85 30.86 -14.75 3.03
C GLU A 85 30.68 -13.63 1.98
N TRP A 86 29.59 -13.70 1.20
CA TRP A 86 29.24 -12.69 0.21
C TRP A 86 28.93 -11.32 0.84
N LEU A 87 28.55 -11.28 2.12
CA LEU A 87 28.12 -10.07 2.82
C LEU A 87 29.26 -9.04 2.98
N ALA A 88 30.51 -9.50 2.98
CA ALA A 88 31.69 -8.62 3.03
C ALA A 88 31.81 -7.73 1.79
N TYR A 89 31.39 -8.24 0.63
CA TYR A 89 31.51 -7.59 -0.67
C TYR A 89 30.15 -7.13 -1.23
N ALA A 90 29.08 -7.30 -0.45
CA ALA A 90 27.74 -6.96 -0.86
C ALA A 90 27.47 -5.45 -0.77
N ASP A 91 26.80 -4.94 -1.79
CA ASP A 91 26.18 -3.62 -1.73
C ASP A 91 24.89 -3.67 -0.90
N GLU A 92 24.43 -2.51 -0.42
CA GLU A 92 23.21 -2.39 0.39
C GLU A 92 21.96 -2.95 -0.33
N ALA A 93 21.90 -2.78 -1.65
CA ALA A 93 20.84 -3.35 -2.47
C ALA A 93 20.86 -4.89 -2.48
N ASP A 94 22.05 -5.50 -2.46
CA ASP A 94 22.18 -6.96 -2.42
C ASP A 94 21.83 -7.53 -1.05
N ILE A 95 22.12 -6.82 0.05
CA ILE A 95 21.68 -7.20 1.40
C ILE A 95 20.14 -7.32 1.44
N LEU A 96 19.43 -6.32 0.90
CA LEU A 96 17.99 -6.30 0.83
C LEU A 96 17.43 -7.39 -0.10
N ASN A 97 18.02 -7.54 -1.29
CA ASN A 97 17.58 -8.52 -2.27
C ASN A 97 17.75 -9.96 -1.75
N VAL A 98 18.86 -10.27 -1.08
CA VAL A 98 19.08 -11.61 -0.52
C VAL A 98 18.18 -11.86 0.70
N ALA A 99 17.93 -10.83 1.52
CA ALA A 99 16.98 -10.96 2.62
C ALA A 99 15.57 -11.32 2.08
N LEU A 100 15.11 -10.61 1.05
CA LEU A 100 13.77 -10.79 0.49
C LEU A 100 13.64 -12.01 -0.42
N PHE A 101 14.44 -12.06 -1.49
CA PHE A 101 14.31 -13.01 -2.60
C PHE A 101 15.27 -14.21 -2.46
N GLY A 102 16.30 -14.09 -1.63
CA GLY A 102 17.28 -15.16 -1.42
C GLY A 102 18.42 -15.20 -2.43
N PHE A 103 18.52 -14.23 -3.34
CA PHE A 103 19.59 -14.15 -4.34
C PHE A 103 20.06 -12.70 -4.56
N THR A 104 21.30 -12.54 -5.06
CA THR A 104 21.84 -11.22 -5.44
C THR A 104 21.33 -10.78 -6.80
N ALA A 105 21.39 -9.48 -7.08
CA ALA A 105 21.01 -8.97 -8.40
C ALA A 105 21.85 -9.59 -9.52
N LYS A 106 23.13 -9.85 -9.24
CA LYS A 106 24.04 -10.51 -10.20
C LYS A 106 23.60 -11.95 -10.49
N ALA A 107 23.35 -12.75 -9.45
CA ALA A 107 22.91 -14.14 -9.61
C ALA A 107 21.60 -14.25 -10.41
N TRP A 108 20.68 -13.29 -10.21
CA TRP A 108 19.45 -13.21 -10.98
C TRP A 108 19.71 -12.95 -12.47
N ARG A 109 20.58 -11.99 -12.81
CA ARG A 109 20.92 -11.68 -14.21
C ARG A 109 21.62 -12.84 -14.90
N GLU A 110 22.50 -13.54 -14.20
CA GLU A 110 23.19 -14.73 -14.73
C GLU A 110 22.23 -15.88 -15.01
N SER A 111 21.21 -16.06 -14.17
CA SER A 111 20.19 -17.09 -14.37
C SER A 111 19.12 -16.69 -15.40
N ASN A 112 18.96 -15.38 -15.67
CA ASN A 112 17.93 -14.84 -16.56
C ASN A 112 18.50 -13.84 -17.59
N PRO A 113 19.46 -14.25 -18.44
CA PRO A 113 20.21 -13.33 -19.30
C PRO A 113 19.33 -12.63 -20.36
N GLU A 114 18.29 -13.29 -20.87
CA GLU A 114 17.37 -12.68 -21.86
C GLU A 114 16.44 -11.64 -21.21
N LEU A 115 15.95 -11.91 -20.01
CA LEU A 115 15.09 -10.98 -19.26
C LEU A 115 15.89 -9.78 -18.73
N ALA A 116 17.14 -10.01 -18.31
CA ALA A 116 18.04 -8.99 -17.78
C ALA A 116 18.40 -7.89 -18.80
N LYS A 117 18.15 -8.10 -20.09
CA LYS A 117 18.36 -7.08 -21.15
C LYS A 117 17.37 -5.92 -21.04
N LYS A 118 16.17 -6.15 -20.49
CA LYS A 118 15.09 -5.15 -20.45
C LYS A 118 14.47 -4.95 -19.07
N ASN A 119 14.61 -5.92 -18.17
CA ASN A 119 13.95 -5.92 -16.87
C ASN A 119 14.95 -6.25 -15.75
N ASN A 120 14.54 -5.99 -14.51
CA ASN A 120 15.25 -6.30 -13.27
C ASN A 120 14.41 -7.27 -12.42
N ALA A 121 15.05 -8.00 -11.50
CA ALA A 121 14.39 -8.91 -10.56
C ALA A 121 13.19 -8.29 -9.84
N ARG A 122 13.28 -7.00 -9.47
CA ARG A 122 12.20 -6.26 -8.79
C ARG A 122 10.95 -6.07 -9.66
N ASP A 123 11.08 -6.09 -10.98
CA ASP A 123 9.93 -5.94 -11.91
C ASP A 123 9.05 -7.20 -11.93
N PHE A 124 9.58 -8.32 -11.46
CA PHE A 124 8.89 -9.61 -11.36
C PHE A 124 8.39 -9.88 -9.92
N ALA A 125 8.64 -8.96 -8.98
CA ALA A 125 8.26 -9.11 -7.59
C ALA A 125 6.76 -8.88 -7.36
N THR A 126 6.21 -9.55 -6.35
CA THR A 126 4.83 -9.37 -5.94
C THR A 126 4.58 -7.99 -5.30
N ILE A 127 3.32 -7.54 -5.24
CA ILE A 127 2.98 -6.28 -4.53
C ILE A 127 3.42 -6.37 -3.07
N ASN A 128 3.22 -7.54 -2.46
CA ASN A 128 3.59 -7.79 -1.07
C ASN A 128 5.12 -7.74 -0.92
N GLU A 129 5.87 -8.39 -1.81
CA GLU A 129 7.33 -8.32 -1.83
C GLU A 129 7.84 -6.88 -2.01
N LEU A 130 7.28 -6.10 -2.94
CA LEU A 130 7.66 -4.69 -3.12
C LEU A 130 7.35 -3.84 -1.89
N THR A 131 6.22 -4.11 -1.22
CA THR A 131 5.83 -3.41 0.02
C THR A 131 6.82 -3.72 1.14
N VAL A 132 7.15 -5.00 1.33
CA VAL A 132 8.14 -5.46 2.31
C VAL A 132 9.53 -4.89 2.00
N LEU A 133 9.91 -4.82 0.72
CA LEU A 133 11.17 -4.23 0.29
C LEU A 133 11.28 -2.75 0.68
N SER A 134 10.24 -1.95 0.41
CA SER A 134 10.19 -0.53 0.80
C SER A 134 10.29 -0.35 2.33
N ASN A 135 9.64 -1.23 3.09
CA ASN A 135 9.73 -1.20 4.55
C ASN A 135 11.14 -1.54 5.02
N MET A 136 11.76 -2.56 4.44
CA MET A 136 13.12 -2.97 4.75
C MET A 136 14.15 -1.88 4.42
N GLU A 137 13.98 -1.16 3.30
CA GLU A 137 14.83 -0.01 2.94
C GLU A 137 14.82 1.06 4.06
N THR A 138 13.64 1.35 4.60
CA THR A 138 13.47 2.29 5.72
C THR A 138 14.14 1.79 7.00
N HIS A 139 13.94 0.52 7.37
CA HIS A 139 14.58 -0.07 8.56
C HIS A 139 16.10 -0.14 8.40
N ASN A 140 16.58 -0.51 7.21
CA ASN A 140 18.01 -0.58 6.93
C ASN A 140 18.66 0.80 7.08
N ALA A 141 18.04 1.86 6.53
CA ALA A 141 18.52 3.23 6.68
C ALA A 141 18.59 3.66 8.16
N HIS A 142 17.61 3.26 8.97
CA HIS A 142 17.63 3.51 10.41
C HIS A 142 18.79 2.77 11.10
N MET A 143 18.95 1.48 10.83
CA MET A 143 20.00 0.67 11.44
C MET A 143 21.42 1.11 11.04
N ILE A 144 21.59 1.65 9.83
CA ILE A 144 22.85 2.28 9.41
C ILE A 144 23.16 3.49 10.31
N ARG A 145 22.16 4.32 10.62
CA ARG A 145 22.34 5.47 11.53
C ARG A 145 22.67 5.05 12.95
N GLU A 146 22.15 3.91 13.40
CA GLU A 146 22.49 3.31 14.69
C GLU A 146 23.88 2.65 14.73
N GLY A 147 24.57 2.55 13.58
CA GLY A 147 25.90 1.94 13.50
C GLY A 147 25.90 0.42 13.56
N LYS A 148 24.75 -0.24 13.30
CA LYS A 148 24.67 -1.71 13.29
C LYS A 148 25.51 -2.31 12.16
N CYS A 149 26.21 -3.40 12.45
CA CYS A 149 27.06 -4.07 11.46
C CYS A 149 26.19 -4.77 10.40
N ARG A 150 26.76 -5.05 9.21
CA ARG A 150 26.00 -5.63 8.10
C ARG A 150 25.38 -6.98 8.46
N GLN A 151 26.09 -7.82 9.21
CA GLN A 151 25.62 -9.14 9.61
C GLN A 151 24.36 -9.04 10.49
N GLU A 152 24.39 -8.14 11.47
CA GLU A 152 23.27 -7.88 12.36
C GLU A 152 22.07 -7.31 11.57
N ARG A 153 22.33 -6.33 10.69
CA ARG A 153 21.29 -5.75 9.82
C ARG A 153 20.65 -6.81 8.93
N PHE A 154 21.44 -7.68 8.31
CA PHE A 154 20.93 -8.75 7.45
C PHE A 154 20.02 -9.72 8.22
N ALA A 155 20.42 -10.13 9.43
CA ALA A 155 19.61 -11.02 10.26
C ALA A 155 18.25 -10.39 10.59
N ILE A 156 18.24 -9.11 11.00
CA ILE A 156 17.01 -8.37 11.32
C ILE A 156 16.15 -8.18 10.06
N LEU A 157 16.74 -7.80 8.93
CA LEU A 157 16.01 -7.61 7.67
C LEU A 157 15.37 -8.91 7.19
N LYS A 158 16.07 -10.04 7.33
CA LYS A 158 15.53 -11.36 6.98
C LYS A 158 14.30 -11.69 7.84
N GLU A 159 14.38 -11.47 9.15
CA GLU A 159 13.25 -11.69 10.06
C GLU A 159 12.05 -10.80 9.71
N ILE A 160 12.30 -9.50 9.45
CA ILE A 160 11.27 -8.55 9.02
C ILE A 160 10.62 -9.03 7.72
N ALA A 161 11.42 -9.46 6.74
CA ALA A 161 10.90 -9.94 5.46
C ALA A 161 9.99 -11.16 5.64
N GLU A 162 10.44 -12.17 6.37
CA GLU A 162 9.70 -13.41 6.60
C GLU A 162 8.38 -13.13 7.35
N TYR A 163 8.43 -12.29 8.38
CA TYR A 163 7.26 -11.92 9.17
C TYR A 163 6.22 -11.12 8.36
N GLN A 164 6.66 -10.06 7.67
CA GLN A 164 5.74 -9.19 6.94
C GLN A 164 5.15 -9.88 5.70
N LEU A 165 5.94 -10.68 4.98
CA LEU A 165 5.43 -11.46 3.84
C LEU A 165 4.37 -12.45 4.28
N LYS A 166 4.59 -13.14 5.41
CA LYS A 166 3.61 -14.08 5.94
C LYS A 166 2.25 -13.40 6.18
N ILE A 167 2.25 -12.27 6.88
CA ILE A 167 1.02 -11.52 7.20
C ILE A 167 0.32 -11.02 5.94
N LEU A 168 1.07 -10.41 5.01
CA LEU A 168 0.48 -9.84 3.79
C LEU A 168 -0.11 -10.91 2.88
N ASN A 169 0.59 -12.04 2.74
CA ASN A 169 0.09 -13.17 1.94
C ASN A 169 -1.14 -13.83 2.58
N GLU A 170 -1.17 -14.00 3.91
CA GLU A 170 -2.36 -14.49 4.63
C GLU A 170 -3.56 -13.54 4.43
N ALA A 171 -3.34 -12.23 4.53
CA ALA A 171 -4.39 -11.23 4.32
C ALA A 171 -4.94 -11.23 2.88
N ASP A 172 -4.08 -11.41 1.88
CA ASP A 172 -4.50 -11.51 0.48
C ASP A 172 -5.29 -12.79 0.18
N GLN A 173 -4.94 -13.92 0.82
CA GLN A 173 -5.70 -15.16 0.71
C GLN A 173 -7.13 -15.00 1.26
N VAL A 174 -7.28 -14.35 2.42
CA VAL A 174 -8.59 -14.08 3.04
C VAL A 174 -9.45 -13.18 2.14
N LYS A 175 -8.88 -12.11 1.57
CA LYS A 175 -9.61 -11.24 0.62
C LYS A 175 -10.07 -11.97 -0.62
N THR A 176 -9.25 -12.86 -1.16
CA THR A 176 -9.58 -13.65 -2.36
C THR A 176 -10.75 -14.59 -2.09
N GLN A 177 -10.82 -15.18 -0.88
CA GLN A 177 -11.93 -16.05 -0.46
C GLN A 177 -13.24 -15.29 -0.27
N ILE A 178 -13.20 -14.08 0.30
CA ILE A 178 -14.41 -13.26 0.50
C ILE A 178 -14.96 -12.74 -0.83
N GLY A 179 -14.09 -12.30 -1.75
CA GLY A 179 -14.49 -11.79 -3.07
C GLY A 179 -14.92 -12.84 -4.10
N SER A 180 -14.91 -14.13 -3.75
CA SER A 180 -15.38 -15.25 -4.57
C SER A 180 -16.70 -15.86 -4.07
N GLN A 181 -17.25 -15.33 -2.97
CA GLN A 181 -18.57 -15.70 -2.44
C GLN A 181 -19.67 -14.65 -2.74
N GLU A 182 -19.32 -13.56 -3.42
CA GLU A 182 -20.26 -12.56 -3.99
C GLU A 182 -20.30 -12.66 -5.52
#